data_AF-A0A2V9IEK3-F1
#
_entry.id   AF-A0A2V9IEK3-F1
#
_cell.length_a   1.000
_cell.length_b   1.000
_cell.length_c   1.000
_cell.angle_alpha   90.00
_cell.angle_beta   90.00
_cell.angle_gamma   90.00
#
_symmetry.space_group_name_H-M   'P 1'
#
loop_
_entity.id
_entity.type
_entity.pdbx_description
1 polymer ?
#
loop_
_entity_poly.entity_id
_entity_poly.type
_entity_poly.pdbx_seq_one_letter_code
_entity_poly.pdbx_strand_id
1 'polypeptide(L)'
;MLAGVYDITAQLSGFKTSKTQGVRLDPGQRLGLNLALELGEVATEVTVAATAVKVQTESGEVSGVITGEHIENLLLNGRNFLGLALLIPGVNSSAITGRSVGGGSLNAGGLTGETPLSINGLGREFSLYTIDGAYNMNTGNNININITPPLDTISEFRVLKDNYSAKYGVAGSAQVMVESKSGTQKFHGAAYEFLRNDKLDASNFFAGIDPVTREKRRTPLKQNNFGFAFNGPFYIPGAYNVDKKKTFFFVNEEWRRIRSGLTLRGTLIPDPMRKGDFSQSPT
;
A
#
# COMPACT_ATOMS: atom_id res chain seq x y z
N MET A 1 10.11 -6.80 -16.42
CA MET A 1 9.05 -5.90 -16.94
C MET A 1 8.42 -5.21 -15.74
N LEU A 2 7.97 -3.97 -15.92
CA LEU A 2 7.17 -3.30 -14.90
C LEU A 2 5.80 -3.97 -14.79
N ALA A 3 5.08 -3.71 -13.71
CA ALA A 3 3.70 -4.17 -13.62
C ALA A 3 2.80 -3.31 -14.51
N GLY A 4 1.73 -3.89 -15.06
CA GLY A 4 0.84 -3.18 -15.98
C GLY A 4 0.05 -4.09 -16.92
N VAL A 5 -0.64 -3.47 -17.88
CA VAL A 5 -1.40 -4.16 -18.92
C VAL A 5 -0.64 -4.12 -20.24
N TYR A 6 -0.47 -5.28 -20.85
CA TYR A 6 0.33 -5.49 -22.05
C TYR A 6 -0.51 -6.10 -23.18
N ASP A 7 -0.28 -5.63 -24.40
CA ASP A 7 -0.69 -6.29 -25.62
C ASP A 7 0.50 -7.07 -26.17
N ILE A 8 0.31 -8.36 -26.43
CA ILE A 8 1.36 -9.28 -26.86
C ILE A 8 1.03 -9.78 -28.26
N THR A 9 1.96 -9.57 -29.19
CA THR A 9 1.83 -9.97 -30.59
C THR A 9 2.91 -10.99 -30.93
N ALA A 10 2.52 -12.12 -31.52
CA ALA A 10 3.42 -13.12 -32.08
C ALA A 10 3.18 -13.27 -33.58
N GLN A 11 4.27 -13.28 -34.35
CA GLN A 11 4.25 -13.35 -35.82
C GLN A 11 5.28 -14.35 -36.32
N LEU A 12 4.88 -15.17 -37.29
CA LEU A 12 5.76 -16.09 -38.01
C LEU A 12 5.28 -16.19 -39.47
N SER A 13 6.21 -16.17 -40.43
CA SER A 13 5.87 -16.32 -41.85
C SER A 13 5.15 -17.64 -42.12
N GLY A 14 4.07 -17.62 -42.91
CA GLY A 14 3.20 -18.78 -43.15
C GLY A 14 2.15 -19.05 -42.07
N PHE A 15 2.10 -18.21 -41.03
CA PHE A 15 1.09 -18.28 -39.96
C PHE A 15 0.36 -16.94 -39.83
N LYS A 16 -0.85 -16.99 -39.28
CA LYS A 16 -1.63 -15.81 -38.89
C LYS A 16 -0.95 -15.09 -37.72
N THR A 17 -1.07 -13.75 -37.70
CA THR A 17 -0.64 -12.97 -36.53
C THR A 17 -1.55 -13.28 -35.35
N SER A 18 -0.97 -13.70 -34.23
CA SER A 18 -1.71 -13.88 -32.97
C SER A 18 -1.48 -12.66 -32.09
N LYS A 19 -2.57 -12.03 -31.66
CA LYS A 19 -2.55 -10.87 -30.78
C LYS A 19 -3.39 -11.16 -29.54
N THR A 20 -2.74 -11.20 -28.39
CA THR A 20 -3.42 -11.30 -27.09
C THR A 20 -3.42 -9.93 -26.46
N GLN A 21 -4.60 -9.35 -26.25
CA GLN A 21 -4.76 -8.00 -25.73
C GLN A 21 -5.20 -8.00 -24.26
N GLY A 22 -4.80 -6.96 -23.54
CA GLY A 22 -5.24 -6.75 -22.15
C GLY A 22 -4.60 -7.69 -21.13
N VAL A 23 -3.40 -8.19 -21.39
CA VAL A 23 -2.69 -9.09 -20.48
C VAL A 23 -2.20 -8.30 -19.26
N ARG A 24 -2.79 -8.54 -18.10
CA ARG A 24 -2.35 -7.95 -16.83
C ARG A 24 -1.16 -8.72 -16.25
N LEU A 25 -0.10 -7.99 -15.89
CA LEU A 25 1.09 -8.48 -15.18
C LEU A 25 1.20 -7.73 -13.85
N ASP A 26 1.03 -8.43 -12.74
CA ASP A 26 1.15 -7.90 -11.38
C ASP A 26 2.63 -7.80 -10.91
N PRO A 27 2.94 -7.09 -9.81
CA PRO A 27 4.31 -6.85 -9.38
C PRO A 27 5.03 -8.16 -9.02
N GLY A 28 6.21 -8.35 -9.61
CA GLY A 28 7.01 -9.56 -9.39
C GLY A 28 6.37 -10.87 -9.86
N GLN A 29 5.25 -10.83 -10.59
CA GLN A 29 4.55 -12.01 -11.10
C GLN A 29 5.36 -12.68 -12.23
N ARG A 30 5.36 -14.02 -12.23
CA ARG A 30 5.77 -14.80 -13.40
C ARG A 30 4.51 -15.17 -14.18
N LEU A 31 4.34 -14.63 -15.37
CA LEU A 31 3.17 -14.89 -16.22
C LEU A 31 3.57 -15.73 -17.43
N GLY A 32 2.88 -16.86 -17.61
CA GLY A 32 3.03 -17.77 -18.72
C GLY A 32 1.91 -17.55 -19.74
N LEU A 33 2.27 -17.44 -21.01
CA LEU A 33 1.33 -17.27 -22.11
C LEU A 33 1.68 -18.24 -23.22
N ASN A 34 0.77 -19.18 -23.47
CA ASN A 34 0.85 -20.08 -24.61
C ASN A 34 0.17 -19.41 -25.80
N LEU A 35 0.97 -19.03 -26.81
CA LEU A 35 0.48 -18.43 -28.04
C LEU A 35 0.44 -19.53 -29.11
N ALA A 36 -0.75 -19.96 -29.50
CA ALA A 36 -0.94 -20.84 -30.65
C ALA A 36 -1.00 -20.00 -31.92
N LEU A 37 -0.14 -20.31 -32.90
CA LEU A 37 -0.16 -19.71 -34.22
C LEU A 37 -0.91 -20.65 -35.18
N GLU A 38 -1.98 -20.15 -35.78
CA GLU A 38 -2.72 -20.88 -36.82
C GLU A 38 -2.04 -20.73 -38.17
N LEU A 39 -2.01 -21.81 -38.96
CA LEU A 39 -1.66 -21.73 -40.37
C LEU A 39 -2.69 -20.88 -41.12
N GLY A 40 -2.23 -19.95 -41.95
CA GLY A 40 -3.11 -19.10 -42.74
C GLY A 40 -2.33 -18.06 -43.53
N GLU A 41 -2.95 -17.50 -44.58
CA GLU A 41 -2.34 -16.42 -45.35
C GLU A 41 -2.04 -15.22 -44.44
N VAL A 42 -0.91 -14.54 -44.74
CA VAL A 42 -0.28 -13.46 -43.96
C VAL A 42 -1.24 -12.30 -43.60
N ALA A 43 -2.43 -12.23 -44.21
CA ALA A 43 -3.42 -11.17 -44.05
C ALA A 43 -4.50 -11.41 -42.97
N THR A 44 -4.49 -12.51 -42.20
CA THR A 44 -5.49 -12.73 -41.14
C THR A 44 -4.90 -12.59 -39.72
N GLU A 45 -5.53 -11.73 -38.91
CA GLU A 45 -5.20 -11.46 -37.50
C GLU A 45 -6.21 -12.17 -36.59
N VAL A 46 -5.72 -12.86 -35.55
CA VAL A 46 -6.56 -13.44 -34.50
C VAL A 46 -6.34 -12.65 -33.22
N THR A 47 -7.38 -11.95 -32.76
CA THR A 47 -7.35 -11.21 -31.50
C THR A 47 -8.04 -12.01 -30.39
N VAL A 48 -7.28 -12.35 -29.34
CA VAL A 48 -7.82 -12.98 -28.14
C VAL A 48 -7.89 -11.94 -27.03
N ALA A 49 -9.10 -11.68 -26.53
CA ALA A 49 -9.30 -10.82 -25.35
C ALA A 49 -9.00 -11.62 -24.07
N ALA A 50 -8.11 -11.11 -23.22
CA ALA A 50 -7.76 -11.73 -21.95
C ALA A 50 -8.83 -11.44 -20.88
N THR A 51 -10.00 -12.08 -20.95
CA THR A 51 -11.11 -11.89 -19.98
C THR A 51 -11.31 -13.04 -18.99
N ALA A 52 -10.58 -14.16 -19.12
CA ALA A 52 -10.69 -15.25 -18.16
C ALA A 52 -9.82 -15.00 -16.91
N VAL A 53 -10.41 -15.15 -15.71
CA VAL A 53 -9.68 -15.20 -14.43
C VAL A 53 -8.65 -16.34 -14.54
N LYS A 54 -7.38 -16.00 -14.77
CA LYS A 54 -6.31 -17.00 -14.89
C LYS A 54 -5.82 -17.38 -13.51
N VAL A 55 -5.83 -18.68 -13.23
CA VAL A 55 -5.10 -19.25 -12.10
C VAL A 55 -3.61 -19.10 -12.38
N GLN A 56 -2.83 -18.71 -11.37
CA GLN A 56 -1.38 -18.69 -11.47
C GLN A 56 -0.86 -20.14 -11.56
N THR A 57 -0.38 -20.54 -12.75
CA THR A 57 0.17 -21.88 -13.01
C THR A 57 1.70 -21.92 -13.06
N GLU A 58 2.36 -20.76 -13.13
CA GLU A 58 3.81 -20.66 -13.34
C GLU A 58 4.63 -20.63 -12.05
N SER A 59 3.96 -20.54 -10.90
CA SER A 59 4.59 -20.51 -9.59
C SER A 59 3.66 -21.07 -8.52
N GLY A 60 4.21 -21.80 -7.56
CA GLY A 60 3.49 -22.22 -6.35
C GLY A 60 3.34 -21.12 -5.29
N GLU A 61 3.62 -19.86 -5.62
CA GLU A 61 3.62 -18.75 -4.67
C GLU A 61 2.21 -18.39 -4.21
N VAL A 62 2.05 -18.13 -2.92
CA VAL A 62 0.79 -17.63 -2.35
C VAL A 62 0.93 -16.15 -2.11
N SER A 63 0.08 -15.34 -2.76
CA SER A 63 0.15 -13.89 -2.69
C SER A 63 -1.23 -13.23 -2.66
N GLY A 64 -1.28 -11.97 -2.25
CA GLY A 64 -2.44 -11.10 -2.47
C GLY A 64 -2.01 -9.81 -3.14
N VAL A 65 -2.88 -9.26 -3.99
CA VAL A 65 -2.65 -8.00 -4.72
C VAL A 65 -3.74 -7.01 -4.30
N ILE A 66 -3.32 -5.80 -3.94
CA ILE A 66 -4.20 -4.64 -3.79
C ILE A 66 -3.97 -3.75 -5.02
N THR A 67 -4.97 -3.74 -5.89
CA THR A 67 -5.00 -2.94 -7.12
C THR A 67 -5.20 -1.45 -6.85
N GLY A 68 -4.88 -0.61 -7.84
CA GLY A 68 -5.15 0.83 -7.79
C GLY A 68 -6.62 1.18 -7.55
N GLU A 69 -7.55 0.38 -8.07
CA GLU A 69 -8.99 0.57 -7.83
C GLU A 69 -9.36 0.43 -6.34
N HIS A 70 -8.79 -0.56 -5.64
CA HIS A 70 -8.99 -0.69 -4.19
C HIS A 70 -8.37 0.49 -3.44
N ILE A 71 -7.21 0.97 -3.89
CA ILE A 71 -6.51 2.11 -3.27
C ILE A 71 -7.33 3.40 -3.40
N GLU A 72 -7.98 3.59 -4.56
CA GLU A 72 -8.77 4.80 -4.84
C GLU A 72 -10.16 4.76 -4.20
N ASN A 73 -10.79 3.58 -4.12
CA ASN A 73 -12.18 3.46 -3.66
C ASN A 73 -12.33 3.15 -2.17
N LEU A 74 -11.30 2.62 -1.51
CA LEU A 74 -11.40 2.24 -0.09
C LEU A 74 -10.90 3.37 0.82
N LEU A 75 -11.82 3.86 1.65
CA LEU A 75 -11.52 4.90 2.62
C LEU A 75 -10.61 4.35 3.72
N LEU A 76 -9.40 4.90 3.80
CA LEU A 76 -8.43 4.59 4.84
C LEU A 76 -8.30 5.74 5.84
N ASN A 77 -8.61 5.44 7.10
CA ASN A 77 -8.29 6.36 8.18
C ASN A 77 -6.76 6.51 8.31
N GLY A 78 -6.26 7.73 8.14
CA GLY A 78 -4.83 8.04 8.17
C GLY A 78 -4.07 7.83 6.85
N ARG A 79 -4.76 7.42 5.77
CA ARG A 79 -4.19 7.27 4.40
C ARG A 79 -2.86 6.50 4.35
N ASN A 80 -2.78 5.39 5.08
CA ASN A 80 -1.62 4.50 5.06
C ASN A 80 -1.95 3.21 4.31
N PHE A 81 -1.22 2.92 3.24
CA PHE A 81 -1.45 1.77 2.37
C PHE A 81 -1.37 0.41 3.09
N LEU A 82 -0.61 0.32 4.20
CA LEU A 82 -0.51 -0.89 5.00
C LEU A 82 -1.87 -1.32 5.58
N GLY A 83 -2.81 -0.39 5.76
CA GLY A 83 -4.17 -0.72 6.18
C GLY A 83 -4.93 -1.56 5.15
N LEU A 84 -4.64 -1.39 3.85
CA LEU A 84 -5.25 -2.20 2.79
C LEU A 84 -4.70 -3.62 2.76
N ALA A 85 -3.49 -3.84 3.29
CA ALA A 85 -2.91 -5.18 3.33
C ALA A 85 -3.73 -6.13 4.21
N LEU A 86 -4.51 -5.59 5.17
CA LEU A 86 -5.43 -6.36 6.01
C LEU A 86 -6.60 -6.98 5.23
N LEU A 87 -6.85 -6.55 4.00
CA LEU A 87 -7.84 -7.18 3.12
C LEU A 87 -7.32 -8.52 2.55
N ILE A 88 -6.01 -8.76 2.62
CA ILE A 88 -5.39 -9.98 2.16
C ILE A 88 -5.49 -11.04 3.28
N PRO A 89 -6.07 -12.23 3.00
CA PRO A 89 -6.17 -13.30 3.98
C PRO A 89 -4.80 -13.69 4.56
N GLY A 90 -4.74 -13.89 5.88
CA GLY A 90 -3.50 -14.23 6.59
C GLY A 90 -2.63 -13.02 6.94
N VAL A 91 -3.03 -11.80 6.59
CA VAL A 91 -2.39 -10.57 7.06
C VAL A 91 -3.15 -10.03 8.26
N ASN A 92 -2.48 -9.92 9.39
CA ASN A 92 -3.00 -9.35 10.62
C ASN A 92 -2.15 -8.16 11.08
N SER A 93 -2.67 -7.36 12.01
CA SER A 93 -1.89 -6.28 12.62
C SER A 93 -1.68 -6.52 14.10
N SER A 94 -0.43 -6.35 14.55
CA SER A 94 -0.04 -6.30 15.96
C SER A 94 -0.09 -4.87 16.53
N ALA A 95 -0.76 -3.92 15.86
CA ALA A 95 -0.89 -2.55 16.33
C ALA A 95 -1.61 -2.50 17.69
N ILE A 96 -0.84 -2.37 18.78
CA ILE A 96 -1.34 -2.28 20.16
C ILE A 96 -1.96 -0.90 20.48
N THR A 97 -1.86 0.08 19.59
CA THR A 97 -2.40 1.43 19.85
C THR A 97 -3.11 2.00 18.65
N GLY A 98 -4.14 2.82 18.89
CA GLY A 98 -4.91 3.57 17.88
C GLY A 98 -4.11 4.58 17.06
N ARG A 99 -2.78 4.45 17.02
CA ARG A 99 -1.93 5.06 16.01
C ARG A 99 -1.60 4.07 14.89
N SER A 100 -1.30 2.80 15.14
CA SER A 100 -0.46 2.01 14.22
C SER A 100 -1.18 1.26 13.08
N VAL A 101 -2.48 0.95 13.14
CA VAL A 101 -3.26 0.65 11.92
C VAL A 101 -4.70 1.12 12.12
N GLY A 102 -5.12 2.11 11.35
CA GLY A 102 -6.54 2.50 11.23
C GLY A 102 -7.08 3.52 12.24
N GLY A 103 -6.26 4.12 13.11
CA GLY A 103 -6.76 5.00 14.19
C GLY A 103 -6.23 6.44 14.22
N GLY A 104 -5.17 6.77 13.51
CA GLY A 104 -4.59 8.10 13.45
C GLY A 104 -3.52 8.15 12.36
N SER A 105 -3.23 9.33 11.80
CA SER A 105 -2.14 9.44 10.81
C SER A 105 -0.84 8.93 11.43
N LEU A 106 -0.28 7.90 10.81
CA LEU A 106 1.07 7.46 11.09
C LEU A 106 2.02 8.27 10.22
N ASN A 107 2.95 8.93 10.91
CA ASN A 107 4.38 8.91 10.68
C ASN A 107 4.86 8.80 9.22
N ALA A 108 5.56 9.84 8.77
CA ALA A 108 6.04 10.05 7.40
C ALA A 108 7.20 9.13 6.96
N GLY A 109 7.23 7.88 7.44
CA GLY A 109 8.39 6.98 7.30
C GLY A 109 9.46 7.20 8.37
N GLY A 110 10.67 6.68 8.10
CA GLY A 110 11.83 6.71 8.98
C GLY A 110 11.61 5.98 10.31
N LEU A 111 12.20 6.49 11.39
CA LEU A 111 12.10 5.92 12.75
C LEU A 111 10.65 5.81 13.26
N THR A 112 9.75 6.56 12.63
CA THR A 112 8.35 6.61 13.01
C THR A 112 7.47 5.73 12.11
N GLY A 113 7.96 5.28 10.94
CA GLY A 113 7.21 4.49 9.95
C GLY A 113 7.03 3.03 10.34
N GLU A 114 6.48 2.72 11.52
CA GLU A 114 6.29 1.34 11.97
C GLU A 114 5.45 0.50 11.00
N THR A 115 5.85 -0.76 10.82
CA THR A 115 5.12 -1.78 10.08
C THR A 115 4.54 -2.80 11.05
N PRO A 116 3.28 -2.66 11.48
CA PRO A 116 2.67 -3.54 12.46
C PRO A 116 2.05 -4.80 11.83
N LEU A 117 2.35 -5.08 10.56
CA LEU A 117 1.80 -6.23 9.87
C LEU A 117 2.52 -7.51 10.32
N SER A 118 1.73 -8.52 10.63
CA SER A 118 2.19 -9.89 10.85
C SER A 118 1.47 -10.75 9.83
N ILE A 119 2.21 -11.66 9.19
CA ILE A 119 1.75 -12.41 8.03
C ILE A 119 1.89 -13.88 8.35
N ASN A 120 0.78 -14.61 8.27
CA ASN A 120 0.66 -16.00 8.67
C ASN A 120 1.14 -16.27 10.11
N GLY A 121 0.97 -15.29 11.01
CA GLY A 121 1.36 -15.40 12.42
C GLY A 121 2.86 -15.21 12.70
N LEU A 122 3.67 -14.90 11.69
CA LEU A 122 5.10 -14.61 11.87
C LEU A 122 5.32 -13.18 12.39
N GLY A 123 6.48 -12.96 13.02
CA GLY A 123 6.89 -11.67 13.55
C GLY A 123 6.97 -10.59 12.46
N ARG A 124 6.64 -9.34 12.83
CA ARG A 124 6.62 -8.20 11.90
C ARG A 124 7.99 -7.86 11.34
N GLU A 125 9.04 -8.19 12.10
CA GLU A 125 10.46 -8.03 11.76
C GLU A 125 10.94 -8.95 10.63
N PHE A 126 10.15 -9.96 10.26
CA PHE A 126 10.47 -10.90 9.21
C PHE A 126 9.85 -10.53 7.85
N SER A 127 9.08 -9.44 7.80
CA SER A 127 8.53 -8.92 6.54
C SER A 127 9.51 -7.96 5.87
N LEU A 128 9.70 -8.10 4.57
CA LEU A 128 10.51 -7.19 3.76
C LEU A 128 9.63 -6.25 2.95
N TYR A 129 9.98 -4.96 2.94
CA TYR A 129 9.26 -3.93 2.18
C TYR A 129 10.14 -3.35 1.08
N THR A 130 9.60 -3.30 -0.14
CA THR A 130 10.25 -2.69 -1.30
C THR A 130 9.32 -1.73 -2.02
N ILE A 131 9.88 -0.64 -2.57
CA ILE A 131 9.20 0.29 -3.47
C ILE A 131 9.93 0.22 -4.81
N ASP A 132 9.23 -0.12 -5.89
CA ASP A 132 9.78 -0.23 -7.25
C ASP A 132 11.04 -1.12 -7.30
N GLY A 133 11.03 -2.20 -6.51
CA GLY A 133 12.15 -3.13 -6.33
C GLY A 133 13.28 -2.65 -5.41
N ALA A 134 13.27 -1.40 -4.95
CA ALA A 134 14.26 -0.86 -4.02
C ALA A 134 13.90 -1.17 -2.56
N TYR A 135 14.90 -1.51 -1.74
CA TYR A 135 14.74 -1.80 -0.32
C TYR A 135 14.23 -0.57 0.45
N ASN A 136 13.15 -0.72 1.21
CA ASN A 136 12.47 0.39 1.91
C ASN A 136 12.33 0.14 3.42
N MET A 137 13.28 -0.55 4.05
CA MET A 137 13.23 -0.79 5.50
C MET A 137 14.36 -0.15 6.27
N ASN A 138 14.14 0.07 7.56
CA ASN A 138 15.17 0.41 8.51
C ASN A 138 15.91 -0.86 8.95
N THR A 139 17.19 -0.98 8.59
CA THR A 139 18.03 -2.15 8.89
C THR A 139 18.42 -2.28 10.36
N GLY A 140 18.19 -1.25 11.19
CA GLY A 140 18.54 -1.27 12.60
C GLY A 140 17.58 -2.12 13.46
N ASN A 141 16.29 -2.20 13.08
CA ASN A 141 15.29 -2.94 13.84
C ASN A 141 14.32 -3.76 12.98
N ASN A 142 14.34 -3.61 11.65
CA ASN A 142 13.46 -4.30 10.69
C ASN A 142 11.96 -4.18 10.99
N ILE A 143 11.52 -3.16 11.73
CA ILE A 143 10.10 -2.96 12.06
C ILE A 143 9.58 -1.60 11.60
N ASN A 144 10.40 -0.87 10.82
CA ASN A 144 10.06 0.42 10.23
C ASN A 144 10.36 0.44 8.73
N ILE A 145 9.55 1.20 7.98
CA ILE A 145 9.81 1.58 6.59
C ILE A 145 10.39 2.99 6.51
N ASN A 146 11.37 3.19 5.62
CA ASN A 146 12.03 4.49 5.47
C ASN A 146 11.12 5.52 4.82
N ILE A 147 10.37 5.10 3.80
CA ILE A 147 9.46 5.94 3.04
C ILE A 147 8.06 5.32 3.14
N THR A 148 7.07 6.12 3.51
CA THR A 148 5.66 5.73 3.42
C THR A 148 5.05 6.45 2.22
N PRO A 149 4.91 5.80 1.05
CA PRO A 149 4.36 6.44 -0.13
C PRO A 149 2.91 6.91 0.13
N PRO A 150 2.53 8.12 -0.31
CA PRO A 150 1.13 8.53 -0.35
C PRO A 150 0.30 7.58 -1.20
N LEU A 151 -0.97 7.37 -0.86
CA LEU A 151 -1.84 6.44 -1.61
C LEU A 151 -1.93 6.81 -3.09
N ASP A 152 -1.94 8.11 -3.40
CA ASP A 152 -2.10 8.61 -4.77
C ASP A 152 -0.89 8.32 -5.66
N THR A 153 0.25 7.94 -5.08
CA THR A 153 1.44 7.53 -5.84
C THR A 153 1.51 6.04 -6.08
N ILE A 154 0.68 5.23 -5.42
CA ILE A 154 0.74 3.77 -5.53
C ILE A 154 -0.16 3.33 -6.68
N SER A 155 0.43 2.62 -7.64
CA SER A 155 -0.32 1.94 -8.70
C SER A 155 -0.99 0.69 -8.13
N GLU A 156 -0.21 -0.10 -7.41
CA GLU A 156 -0.64 -1.32 -6.75
C GLU A 156 0.42 -1.77 -5.75
N PHE A 157 0.03 -2.68 -4.86
CA PHE A 157 1.03 -3.39 -4.08
C PHE A 157 0.64 -4.86 -3.90
N ARG A 158 1.66 -5.70 -3.76
CA ARG A 158 1.54 -7.13 -3.65
C ARG A 158 2.21 -7.62 -2.38
N VAL A 159 1.55 -8.55 -1.70
CA VAL A 159 2.10 -9.25 -0.54
C VAL A 159 2.33 -10.71 -0.93
N LEU A 160 3.60 -11.11 -1.03
CA LEU A 160 3.99 -12.51 -1.15
C LEU A 160 4.06 -13.09 0.26
N LYS A 161 3.29 -14.15 0.52
CA LYS A 161 3.10 -14.71 1.85
C LYS A 161 3.77 -16.07 2.04
N ASP A 162 3.88 -16.86 0.97
CA ASP A 162 4.41 -18.22 1.04
C ASP A 162 4.93 -18.69 -0.33
N ASN A 163 5.83 -19.68 -0.32
CA ASN A 163 6.41 -20.33 -1.51
C ASN A 163 6.91 -19.37 -2.62
N TYR A 164 7.32 -18.16 -2.23
CA TYR A 164 7.90 -17.18 -3.16
C TYR A 164 9.37 -17.48 -3.43
N SER A 165 9.87 -16.99 -4.56
CA SER A 165 11.25 -17.26 -5.00
C SER A 165 12.30 -16.81 -3.98
N ALA A 166 13.36 -17.61 -3.80
CA ALA A 166 14.50 -17.32 -2.94
C ALA A 166 15.24 -16.01 -3.29
N LYS A 167 14.99 -15.41 -4.46
CA LYS A 167 15.51 -14.07 -4.80
C LYS A 167 15.05 -12.98 -3.82
N TYR A 168 13.96 -13.22 -3.07
CA TYR A 168 13.47 -12.36 -2.00
C TYR A 168 13.98 -12.78 -0.61
N GLY A 169 15.04 -13.60 -0.54
CA GLY A 169 15.49 -14.38 0.63
C GLY A 169 15.93 -13.62 1.89
N VAL A 170 15.79 -12.29 1.94
CA VAL A 170 15.97 -11.51 3.17
C VAL A 170 14.67 -11.47 3.99
N ALA A 171 13.52 -11.76 3.39
CA ALA A 171 12.24 -11.89 4.07
C ALA A 171 12.07 -13.27 4.71
N GLY A 172 12.00 -13.32 6.05
CA GLY A 172 11.70 -14.56 6.79
C GLY A 172 10.22 -14.92 6.85
N SER A 173 9.33 -14.00 6.46
CA SER A 173 7.87 -14.17 6.50
C SER A 173 7.20 -13.79 5.19
N ALA A 174 7.43 -12.57 4.72
CA ALA A 174 6.67 -12.05 3.59
C ALA A 174 7.39 -10.93 2.87
N GLN A 175 7.10 -10.78 1.58
CA GLN A 175 7.57 -9.67 0.77
C GLN A 175 6.40 -8.74 0.44
N VAL A 176 6.48 -7.48 0.86
CA VAL A 176 5.54 -6.43 0.47
C VAL A 176 6.19 -5.57 -0.61
N MET A 177 5.68 -5.67 -1.83
CA MET A 177 6.17 -4.93 -2.99
C MET A 177 5.17 -3.86 -3.36
N VAL A 178 5.60 -2.60 -3.32
CA VAL A 178 4.81 -1.45 -3.76
C VAL A 178 5.33 -1.01 -5.12
N GLU A 179 4.44 -0.84 -6.08
CA GLU A 179 4.75 -0.23 -7.38
C GLU A 179 4.11 1.15 -7.48
N SER A 180 4.91 2.14 -7.84
CA SER A 180 4.48 3.51 -8.01
C SER A 180 3.80 3.75 -9.37
N LYS A 181 2.91 4.75 -9.43
CA LYS A 181 2.29 5.21 -10.68
C LYS A 181 3.36 5.84 -11.57
N SER A 182 3.25 5.56 -12.86
CA SER A 182 4.10 6.16 -13.90
C SER A 182 3.38 7.30 -14.62
N GLY A 183 4.14 8.10 -15.37
CA GLY A 183 3.58 9.18 -16.19
C GLY A 183 2.77 8.65 -17.37
N THR A 184 1.78 9.44 -17.83
CA THR A 184 0.90 9.04 -18.93
C THR A 184 1.04 9.97 -20.15
N GLN A 185 0.45 9.60 -21.29
CA GLN A 185 0.46 10.42 -22.51
C GLN A 185 -0.41 11.68 -22.41
N LYS A 186 -1.32 11.73 -21.43
CA LYS A 186 -2.21 12.85 -21.18
C LYS A 186 -1.81 13.51 -19.87
N PHE A 187 -2.03 14.82 -19.77
CA PHE A 187 -1.85 15.48 -18.48
C PHE A 187 -3.01 15.12 -17.56
N HIS A 188 -2.69 14.63 -16.37
CA HIS A 188 -3.65 14.33 -15.33
C HIS A 188 -3.09 14.78 -13.99
N GLY A 189 -3.95 15.33 -13.14
CA GLY A 189 -3.56 15.71 -11.79
C GLY A 189 -4.75 15.84 -10.87
N ALA A 190 -4.44 15.82 -9.58
CA ALA A 190 -5.38 16.01 -8.49
C ALA A 190 -4.72 16.82 -7.39
N ALA A 191 -5.50 17.63 -6.70
CA ALA A 191 -5.14 18.23 -5.42
C ALA A 191 -6.16 17.78 -4.38
N TYR A 192 -5.72 17.58 -3.15
CA TYR A 192 -6.57 17.00 -2.11
C TYR A 192 -6.26 17.60 -0.73
N GLU A 193 -7.25 17.52 0.17
CA GLU A 193 -7.14 17.79 1.60
C GLU A 193 -8.05 16.81 2.35
N PHE A 194 -7.51 16.20 3.40
CA PHE A 194 -8.21 15.28 4.29
C PHE A 194 -8.13 15.79 5.72
N LEU A 195 -9.25 16.33 6.19
CA LEU A 195 -9.41 16.83 7.54
C LEU A 195 -9.96 15.74 8.47
N ARG A 196 -9.33 15.58 9.63
CA ARG A 196 -9.91 14.84 10.76
C ARG A 196 -9.68 15.61 12.06
N ASN A 197 -10.72 15.77 12.87
CA ASN A 197 -10.60 16.53 14.10
C ASN A 197 -11.59 16.11 15.20
N ASP A 198 -11.28 16.49 16.43
CA ASP A 198 -12.05 16.25 17.65
C ASP A 198 -13.40 16.97 17.75
N LYS A 199 -13.70 17.88 16.82
CA LYS A 199 -15.03 18.50 16.71
C LYS A 199 -15.99 17.60 15.93
N LEU A 200 -15.50 16.91 14.91
CA LEU A 200 -16.27 15.98 14.07
C LEU A 200 -16.26 14.56 14.64
N ASP A 201 -15.14 14.13 15.22
CA ASP A 201 -15.00 12.81 15.82
C ASP A 201 -15.77 12.69 17.14
N ALA A 202 -16.35 11.51 17.38
CA ALA A 202 -16.89 11.15 18.68
C ALA A 202 -15.78 11.06 19.74
N SER A 203 -16.14 11.36 20.99
CA SER A 203 -15.20 11.23 22.12
C SER A 203 -14.90 9.76 22.41
N ASN A 204 -13.63 9.45 22.75
CA ASN A 204 -13.24 8.10 23.12
C ASN A 204 -14.15 7.56 24.25
N PHE A 205 -14.67 6.34 24.10
CA PHE A 205 -15.55 5.71 25.10
C PHE A 205 -14.93 5.71 26.51
N PHE A 206 -13.62 5.58 26.59
CA PHE A 206 -12.85 5.44 27.82
C PHE A 206 -12.32 6.74 28.39
N ALA A 207 -12.55 7.88 27.73
CA ALA A 207 -12.15 9.19 28.24
C ALA A 207 -12.86 9.52 29.56
N GLY A 208 -12.12 10.11 30.49
CA GLY A 208 -12.65 10.59 31.77
C GLY A 208 -13.61 11.76 31.60
N ILE A 209 -14.29 12.11 32.69
CA ILE A 209 -15.18 13.27 32.75
C ILE A 209 -14.37 14.49 33.19
N ASP A 210 -14.60 15.63 32.57
CA ASP A 210 -14.05 16.90 33.01
C ASP A 210 -14.72 17.32 34.33
N PRO A 211 -13.96 17.58 35.39
CA PRO A 211 -14.54 17.90 36.71
C PRO A 211 -15.27 19.25 36.72
N VAL A 212 -14.94 20.17 35.81
CA VAL A 212 -15.55 21.51 35.71
C VAL A 212 -16.79 21.45 34.83
N THR A 213 -16.67 20.95 33.60
CA THR A 213 -17.79 20.96 32.65
C THR A 213 -18.75 19.79 32.82
N ARG A 214 -18.36 18.75 33.58
CA ARG A 214 -19.07 17.46 33.72
C ARG A 214 -19.28 16.72 32.38
N GLU A 215 -18.65 17.17 31.31
CA GLU A 215 -18.68 16.53 30.00
C GLU A 215 -17.54 15.53 29.85
N LYS A 216 -17.66 14.62 28.89
CA LYS A 216 -16.57 13.71 28.56
C LYS A 216 -15.39 14.49 27.99
N ARG A 217 -14.19 14.28 28.54
CA ARG A 217 -12.96 14.91 28.05
C ARG A 217 -12.73 14.50 26.60
N ARG A 218 -12.81 15.46 25.68
CA ARG A 218 -12.41 15.24 24.29
C ARG A 218 -10.89 15.24 24.21
N THR A 219 -10.33 14.17 23.67
CA THR A 219 -8.90 14.13 23.39
C THR A 219 -8.63 15.05 22.20
N PRO A 220 -7.73 16.05 22.30
CA PRO A 220 -7.43 16.93 21.19
C PRO A 220 -6.99 16.12 19.97
N LEU A 221 -7.60 16.35 18.82
CA LEU A 221 -7.20 15.77 17.54
C LEU A 221 -7.39 16.81 16.44
N LYS A 222 -6.33 17.12 15.72
CA LYS A 222 -6.36 17.91 14.49
C LYS A 222 -5.39 17.31 13.50
N GLN A 223 -5.91 16.86 12.38
CA GLN A 223 -5.18 16.20 11.32
C GLN A 223 -5.55 16.86 10.01
N ASN A 224 -4.56 17.34 9.29
CA ASN A 224 -4.71 17.83 7.92
C ASN A 224 -3.71 17.05 7.08
N ASN A 225 -4.18 16.44 6.01
CA ASN A 225 -3.36 15.74 5.06
C ASN A 225 -3.72 16.25 3.67
N PHE A 226 -2.86 17.07 3.11
CA PHE A 226 -3.08 17.71 1.82
C PHE A 226 -1.89 17.51 0.93
N GLY A 227 -2.15 17.58 -0.36
CA GLY A 227 -1.13 17.32 -1.35
C GLY A 227 -1.66 17.46 -2.76
N PHE A 228 -0.79 17.12 -3.69
CA PHE A 228 -1.15 17.04 -5.08
C PHE A 228 -0.40 15.89 -5.74
N ALA A 229 -0.98 15.38 -6.82
CA ALA A 229 -0.33 14.48 -7.75
C ALA A 229 -0.52 15.05 -9.16
N PHE A 230 0.53 15.00 -9.98
CA PHE A 230 0.49 15.46 -11.36
C PHE A 230 1.35 14.55 -12.23
N ASN A 231 0.82 14.18 -13.39
CA ASN A 231 1.51 13.32 -14.33
C ASN A 231 1.23 13.76 -15.76
N GLY A 232 2.11 13.33 -16.66
CA GLY A 232 1.92 13.56 -18.07
C GLY A 232 3.19 13.38 -18.89
N PRO A 233 3.16 13.75 -20.17
CA PRO A 233 4.31 13.68 -21.04
C PRO A 233 5.27 14.85 -20.76
N PHE A 234 6.56 14.56 -20.66
CA PHE A 234 7.59 15.60 -20.67
C PHE A 234 7.75 16.07 -22.12
N TYR A 235 7.17 17.23 -22.44
CA TYR A 235 7.07 17.77 -23.80
C TYR A 235 7.68 19.16 -23.87
N ILE A 236 8.55 19.37 -24.86
CA ILE A 236 9.12 20.68 -25.19
C ILE A 236 8.66 21.04 -26.61
N PRO A 237 7.80 22.06 -26.77
CA PRO A 237 7.31 22.49 -28.09
C PRO A 237 8.42 22.67 -29.11
N GLY A 238 8.28 22.04 -30.27
CA GLY A 238 9.22 22.15 -31.40
C GLY A 238 10.58 21.47 -31.20
N ALA A 239 10.88 20.88 -30.03
CA ALA A 239 12.20 20.33 -29.73
C ALA A 239 12.17 18.87 -29.28
N TYR A 240 11.25 18.48 -28.39
CA TYR A 240 11.27 17.14 -27.79
C TYR A 240 9.88 16.60 -27.48
N ASN A 241 9.70 15.30 -27.77
CA ASN A 241 8.50 14.53 -27.46
C ASN A 241 7.20 15.18 -27.97
N VAL A 242 7.23 15.73 -29.19
CA VAL A 242 6.10 16.48 -29.78
C VAL A 242 4.82 15.67 -29.84
N ASP A 243 4.94 14.39 -30.18
CA ASP A 243 3.81 13.47 -30.23
C ASP A 243 3.38 12.96 -28.85
N LYS A 244 4.08 13.34 -27.77
CA LYS A 244 3.79 12.93 -26.38
C LYS A 244 3.79 11.40 -26.19
N LYS A 245 4.72 10.71 -26.85
CA LYS A 245 4.82 9.22 -26.87
C LYS A 245 6.13 8.64 -26.33
N LYS A 246 7.10 9.49 -25.94
CA LYS A 246 8.46 9.05 -25.59
C LYS A 246 8.70 9.07 -24.08
N THR A 247 8.59 10.23 -23.46
CA THR A 247 8.96 10.43 -22.06
C THR A 247 7.80 10.97 -21.27
N PHE A 248 7.63 10.42 -20.08
CA PHE A 248 6.56 10.74 -19.17
C PHE A 248 7.14 11.02 -17.78
N PHE A 249 6.43 11.83 -17.00
CA PHE A 249 6.78 12.13 -15.63
C PHE A 249 5.57 11.92 -14.73
N PHE A 250 5.87 11.68 -13.46
CA PHE A 250 4.92 11.68 -12.37
C PHE A 250 5.56 12.45 -11.21
N VAL A 251 4.81 13.37 -10.60
CA VAL A 251 5.23 14.12 -9.42
C VAL A 251 4.11 14.11 -8.40
N ASN A 252 4.47 13.96 -7.13
CA ASN A 252 3.55 14.05 -6.01
C ASN A 252 4.26 14.69 -4.83
N GLU A 253 3.49 15.40 -4.03
CA GLU A 253 3.91 15.91 -2.74
C GLU A 253 2.73 15.82 -1.77
N GLU A 254 2.98 15.34 -0.57
CA GLU A 254 2.00 15.20 0.49
C GLU A 254 2.52 15.79 1.80
N TRP A 255 1.72 16.65 2.42
CA TRP A 255 2.00 17.22 3.73
C TRP A 255 1.03 16.68 4.76
N ARG A 256 1.58 16.07 5.81
CA ARG A 256 0.82 15.60 6.97
C ARG A 256 1.07 16.50 8.16
N ARG A 257 0.04 17.18 8.64
CA ARG A 257 0.06 17.98 9.87
C ARG A 257 -0.84 17.37 10.91
N ILE A 258 -0.25 16.95 12.04
CA ILE A 258 -0.96 16.21 13.09
C ILE A 258 -0.70 16.87 14.43
N ARG A 259 -1.79 17.15 15.16
CA ARG A 259 -1.76 17.48 16.57
C ARG A 259 -2.76 16.58 17.27
N SER A 260 -2.25 15.66 18.08
CA SER A 260 -3.09 14.72 18.83
C SER A 260 -2.67 14.65 20.29
N GLY A 261 -3.65 14.47 21.17
CA GLY A 261 -3.46 13.98 22.53
C GLY A 261 -3.62 12.46 22.59
N LEU A 262 -3.19 11.85 23.68
CA LEU A 262 -3.51 10.47 24.01
C LEU A 262 -4.39 10.44 25.27
N THR A 263 -5.45 9.64 25.24
CA THR A 263 -6.09 9.17 26.48
C THR A 263 -5.29 7.97 26.95
N LEU A 264 -4.42 8.17 27.94
CA LEU A 264 -3.72 7.07 28.59
C LEU A 264 -4.64 6.47 29.66
N ARG A 265 -4.82 5.15 29.61
CA ARG A 265 -5.33 4.36 30.73
C ARG A 265 -4.18 3.51 31.24
N GLY A 266 -3.93 3.61 32.53
CA GLY A 266 -3.07 2.70 33.24
C GLY A 266 -3.75 2.31 34.55
N THR A 267 -3.58 1.06 34.97
CA THR A 267 -3.73 0.70 36.37
C THR A 267 -2.60 1.38 37.12
N LEU A 268 -2.91 2.48 37.80
CA LEU A 268 -1.98 3.06 38.75
C LEU A 268 -1.95 2.12 39.97
N ILE A 269 -0.75 1.83 40.48
CA ILE A 269 -0.61 1.18 41.79
C ILE A 269 -1.39 2.02 42.80
N PRO A 270 -2.48 1.49 43.39
CA PRO A 270 -3.27 2.21 44.39
C PRO A 270 -2.38 2.71 45.53
N ASP A 271 -2.70 3.87 46.11
CA ASP A 271 -1.91 4.46 47.19
C ASP A 271 -1.61 3.51 48.37
N PRO A 272 -2.52 2.59 48.77
CA PRO A 272 -2.20 1.56 49.77
C PRO A 272 -1.04 0.65 49.35
N MET A 273 -1.02 0.18 48.10
CA MET A 273 0.06 -0.67 47.57
C MET A 273 1.39 0.09 47.49
N ARG A 274 1.36 1.40 47.22
CA ARG A 274 2.58 2.25 47.30
C ARG A 274 3.14 2.35 48.71
N LYS A 275 2.30 2.10 49.72
CA LYS A 275 2.66 2.08 51.15
C LYS A 275 2.87 0.66 51.70
N GLY A 276 2.92 -0.36 50.82
CA GLY A 276 3.18 -1.75 51.19
C GLY A 276 1.94 -2.57 51.56
N ASP A 277 0.73 -2.03 51.41
CA ASP A 277 -0.52 -2.77 51.60
C ASP A 277 -1.01 -3.38 50.28
N PHE A 278 -0.81 -4.69 50.13
CA PHE A 278 -1.18 -5.49 48.96
C PHE A 278 -2.50 -6.25 49.14
N SER A 279 -3.26 -5.99 50.20
CA SER A 279 -4.53 -6.69 50.50
C SER A 279 -5.59 -6.58 49.41
N GLN A 280 -5.48 -5.58 48.53
CA GLN A 280 -6.37 -5.34 47.38
C GLN A 280 -5.69 -5.63 46.02
N SER A 281 -4.57 -6.38 46.00
CA SER A 281 -3.90 -6.73 44.74
C SER A 281 -4.78 -7.67 43.92
N PRO A 282 -5.05 -7.37 42.64
CA PRO A 282 -5.69 -8.36 41.77
C PRO A 282 -4.72 -9.54 41.63
N THR A 283 -5.13 -10.71 42.13
CA THR A 283 -4.48 -12.01 41.90
C THR A 283 -4.67 -12.48 40.47
#